data_AF-A0A968DCD7-F1
#
_entry.id   AF-A0A968DCD7-F1
#
_cell.length_a   1.000
_cell.length_b   1.000
_cell.length_c   1.000
_cell.angle_alpha   90.00
_cell.angle_beta   90.00
_cell.angle_gamma   90.00
#
_symmetry.space_group_name_H-M   'P 1'
#
loop_
_entity.id
_entity.type
_entity.pdbx_description
1 polymer ?
#
loop_
_entity_poly.entity_id
_entity_poly.type
_entity_poly.pdbx_seq_one_letter_code
_entity_poly.pdbx_strand_id
1 'polypeptide(L)'
;EFEPMALEAGGCDYGGKIEAIRAIDELTVEFDLCSPDPAFLAQIAFSVFGIQPAEHLEATGGAPLDNPVGTGPYVLEEWVRGDSVVYS
;
A
#
# COMPACT_ATOMS: atom_id res chain seq x y z
N GLU A 1 -2.38 -21.95 -2.28
CA GLU A 1 -1.25 -22.16 -1.36
C GLU A 1 -0.55 -20.83 -1.17
N PHE A 2 -0.04 -20.57 0.02
CA PHE A 2 0.73 -19.38 0.33
C PHE A 2 2.11 -19.42 -0.35
N GLU A 3 2.47 -18.32 -1.04
CA GLU A 3 3.83 -18.10 -1.53
C GLU A 3 4.46 -16.95 -0.72
N PRO A 4 5.51 -17.22 0.09
CA PRO A 4 6.17 -16.17 0.85
C PRO A 4 6.82 -15.14 -0.07
N MET A 5 6.74 -13.88 0.32
CA MET A 5 7.33 -12.75 -0.42
C MET A 5 8.06 -11.81 0.53
N ALA A 6 9.17 -11.26 0.05
CA ALA A 6 9.98 -10.29 0.78
C ALA A 6 10.46 -9.20 -0.17
N LEU A 7 10.42 -7.95 0.29
CA LEU A 7 11.02 -6.80 -0.37
C LEU A 7 12.04 -6.19 0.57
N GLU A 8 13.27 -6.09 0.10
CA GLU A 8 14.42 -5.57 0.84
C GLU A 8 14.86 -4.26 0.17
N ALA A 9 15.09 -3.21 0.97
CA ALA A 9 15.53 -1.92 0.46
C ALA A 9 17.01 -1.91 0.02
N GLY A 10 17.78 -2.95 0.37
CA GLY A 10 19.20 -3.06 0.08
C GLY A 10 20.11 -2.21 0.98
N GLY A 11 19.55 -1.58 2.00
CA GLY A 11 20.23 -0.68 2.93
C GLY A 11 19.30 0.39 3.47
N CYS A 12 19.82 1.22 4.39
CA CYS A 12 19.06 2.29 5.06
C CYS A 12 19.49 3.71 4.63
N ASP A 13 20.30 3.80 3.58
CA ASP A 13 20.86 5.04 3.03
C ASP A 13 20.01 5.67 1.91
N TYR A 14 18.96 4.97 1.44
CA TYR A 14 18.05 5.44 0.38
C TYR A 14 17.07 6.55 0.81
N GLY A 15 17.09 6.94 2.09
CA GLY A 15 16.26 8.02 2.64
C GLY A 15 14.89 7.60 3.16
N GLY A 16 14.51 6.33 3.01
CA GLY A 16 13.34 5.76 3.69
C GLY A 16 13.64 5.23 5.10
N LYS A 17 12.62 4.67 5.74
CA LYS A 17 12.70 4.17 7.13
C LYS A 17 12.54 2.65 7.28
N ILE A 18 12.15 1.97 6.20
CA ILE A 18 11.87 0.53 6.20
C ILE A 18 13.07 -0.17 5.57
N GLU A 19 13.60 -1.17 6.25
CA GLU A 19 14.68 -2.04 5.75
C GLU A 19 14.09 -3.17 4.91
N ALA A 20 13.05 -3.83 5.41
CA ALA A 20 12.39 -4.94 4.74
C ALA A 20 10.89 -5.03 5.07
N ILE A 21 10.13 -5.64 4.15
CA ILE A 21 8.74 -6.02 4.36
C ILE A 21 8.58 -7.47 3.91
N ARG A 22 8.00 -8.33 4.75
CA ARG A 22 7.82 -9.75 4.45
C ARG A 22 6.40 -10.21 4.74
N ALA A 23 5.80 -10.93 3.82
CA ALA A 23 4.66 -11.79 4.13
C ALA A 23 5.22 -13.12 4.61
N ILE A 24 4.99 -13.46 5.88
CA ILE A 24 5.53 -14.68 6.48
C ILE A 24 4.50 -15.83 6.52
N ASP A 25 3.22 -15.48 6.37
CA ASP A 25 2.09 -16.38 6.08
C ASP A 25 0.95 -15.58 5.40
N GLU A 26 -0.19 -16.23 5.12
CA GLU A 26 -1.32 -15.64 4.38
C GLU A 26 -1.90 -14.37 5.03
N LEU A 27 -1.76 -14.20 6.35
CA LEU A 27 -2.40 -13.12 7.10
C LEU A 27 -1.43 -12.33 7.98
N THR A 28 -0.12 -12.57 7.85
CA THR A 28 0.90 -11.93 8.68
C THR A 28 1.97 -11.24 7.84
N VAL A 29 2.12 -9.94 8.08
CA VAL A 29 3.17 -9.09 7.49
C VAL A 29 4.14 -8.63 8.58
N GLU A 30 5.43 -8.84 8.35
CA GLU A 30 6.54 -8.37 9.17
C GLU A 30 7.19 -7.14 8.51
N PHE A 31 7.51 -6.14 9.33
CA PHE A 31 8.21 -4.94 8.90
C PHE A 31 9.51 -4.79 9.71
N ASP A 32 10.65 -4.77 9.02
CA ASP A 32 11.92 -4.38 9.62
C ASP A 32 12.15 -2.90 9.36
N LEU A 33 12.45 -2.17 10.43
CA LEU A 33 12.72 -0.73 10.36
C LEU A 33 14.22 -0.48 10.48
N CYS A 34 14.71 0.49 9.72
CA CYS A 34 16.11 0.92 9.75
C CYS A 34 16.58 1.42 11.12
N SER A 35 15.65 1.85 11.97
CA SER A 35 15.88 2.25 13.35
C SER A 35 14.55 2.23 14.12
N PRO A 36 14.57 2.17 15.46
CA PRO A 36 13.35 2.23 16.25
C PRO A 36 12.52 3.50 15.93
N ASP A 37 11.27 3.32 15.50
CA ASP A 37 10.33 4.42 15.23
C ASP A 37 9.03 4.24 16.05
N PRO A 38 8.88 4.94 17.20
CA PRO A 38 7.68 4.79 18.03
C PRO A 38 6.41 5.32 17.37
N ALA A 39 6.53 6.12 16.30
CA ALA A 39 5.38 6.65 15.55
C ALA A 39 4.93 5.73 14.41
N PHE A 40 5.63 4.61 14.14
CA PHE A 40 5.40 3.75 12.98
C PHE A 40 3.92 3.40 12.76
N LEU A 41 3.23 2.94 13.81
CA LEU A 41 1.81 2.56 13.72
C LEU A 41 0.90 3.72 13.31
N ALA A 42 1.17 4.94 13.82
CA ALA A 42 0.39 6.12 13.44
C ALA A 42 0.71 6.56 12.01
N GLN A 43 1.95 6.36 11.55
CA GLN A 43 2.37 6.70 10.19
C GLN A 43 1.70 5.78 9.16
N ILE A 44 1.72 4.46 9.37
CA ILE A 44 1.12 3.49 8.44
C ILE A 44 -0.42 3.52 8.43
N ALA A 45 -1.04 4.15 9.43
CA ALA A 45 -2.48 4.38 9.45
C ALA A 45 -2.92 5.55 8.56
N PHE A 46 -1.98 6.29 7.96
CA PHE A 46 -2.32 7.42 7.09
C PHE A 46 -2.86 6.96 5.74
N SER A 47 -3.79 7.72 5.16
CA SER A 47 -4.56 7.31 3.97
C SER A 47 -3.70 7.03 2.72
N VAL A 48 -2.51 7.62 2.63
CA VAL A 48 -1.55 7.37 1.54
C VAL A 48 -1.02 5.93 1.52
N PHE A 49 -1.16 5.19 2.63
CA PHE A 49 -0.76 3.79 2.76
C PHE A 49 -1.96 2.82 2.68
N GLY A 50 -3.08 3.25 2.08
CA GLY A 50 -4.21 2.37 1.83
C GLY A 50 -3.81 1.13 1.02
N ILE A 51 -4.26 -0.05 1.44
CA ILE A 51 -3.92 -1.33 0.81
C ILE A 51 -4.63 -1.46 -0.53
N GLN A 52 -3.86 -1.83 -1.57
CA GLN A 52 -4.31 -1.99 -2.95
C GLN A 52 -4.07 -3.44 -3.41
N PRO A 53 -4.88 -3.98 -4.33
CA PRO A 53 -4.61 -5.29 -4.93
C PRO A 53 -3.34 -5.25 -5.80
N ALA A 54 -2.46 -6.24 -5.64
CA ALA A 54 -1.17 -6.30 -6.33
C ALA A 54 -1.35 -6.38 -7.85
N GLU A 55 -2.26 -7.24 -8.31
CA GLU A 55 -2.61 -7.42 -9.72
C GLU A 55 -3.12 -6.13 -10.38
N HIS A 56 -3.80 -5.29 -9.61
CA HIS A 56 -4.31 -4.01 -10.09
C HIS A 56 -3.20 -2.97 -10.21
N LEU A 57 -2.28 -2.92 -9.25
CA LEU A 57 -1.09 -2.08 -9.34
C LEU A 57 -0.20 -2.48 -10.53
N GLU A 58 -0.01 -3.78 -10.76
CA GLU A 58 0.74 -4.29 -11.92
C GLU A 58 0.07 -3.89 -13.24
N ALA A 59 -1.24 -4.10 -13.37
CA ALA A 59 -2.00 -3.76 -14.58
C ALA A 59 -2.03 -2.25 -14.89
N THR A 60 -1.94 -1.40 -13.86
CA THR A 60 -1.98 0.06 -13.99
C THR A 60 -0.61 0.73 -13.98
N GLY A 61 0.48 -0.04 -13.84
CA GLY A 61 1.83 0.51 -13.69
C GLY A 61 1.99 1.41 -12.46
N GLY A 62 1.22 1.13 -11.39
CA GLY A 62 1.23 1.91 -10.15
C GLY A 62 0.44 3.22 -10.19
N ALA A 63 -0.44 3.42 -11.19
CA ALA A 63 -1.26 4.63 -11.32
C ALA A 63 -2.78 4.32 -11.36
N PRO A 64 -3.37 3.75 -10.29
CA PRO A 64 -4.76 3.27 -10.29
C PRO A 64 -5.83 4.36 -10.13
N LEU A 65 -5.51 5.64 -10.38
CA LEU A 65 -6.41 6.76 -10.02
C LEU A 65 -7.71 6.79 -10.83
N ASP A 66 -7.70 6.34 -12.08
CA ASP A 66 -8.88 6.32 -12.94
C ASP A 66 -9.81 5.13 -12.69
N ASN A 67 -9.34 4.11 -11.96
CA ASN A 67 -10.11 2.92 -11.62
C ASN A 67 -9.65 2.36 -10.26
N PRO A 68 -9.83 3.11 -9.16
CA PRO A 68 -9.28 2.72 -7.86
C PRO A 68 -10.01 1.48 -7.32
N VAL A 69 -9.24 0.51 -6.84
CA VAL A 69 -9.75 -0.70 -6.20
C VAL A 69 -9.21 -0.77 -4.78
N GLY A 70 -10.08 -0.85 -3.78
CA GLY A 70 -9.67 -0.91 -2.37
C GLY A 70 -10.66 -1.67 -1.50
N THR A 71 -10.42 -1.66 -0.19
CA THR A 71 -11.23 -2.38 0.81
C THR A 71 -12.11 -1.45 1.65
N GLY A 72 -12.30 -0.21 1.20
CA GLY A 72 -13.11 0.80 1.88
C GLY A 72 -14.62 0.55 1.76
N PRO A 73 -15.44 1.32 2.50
CA PRO A 73 -16.89 1.17 2.47
C PRO A 73 -17.56 1.77 1.22
N TYR A 74 -16.81 2.48 0.38
CA TYR A 74 -17.30 3.15 -0.82
C TYR A 74 -16.51 2.71 -2.06
N VAL A 75 -17.17 2.68 -3.21
CA VAL A 75 -16.57 2.37 -4.52
C VAL A 75 -16.74 3.56 -5.46
N LEU A 76 -15.71 3.89 -6.26
CA LEU A 76 -15.82 4.96 -7.26
C LEU A 76 -16.80 4.54 -8.36
N GLU A 77 -17.89 5.29 -8.53
CA GLU A 77 -18.86 5.07 -9.61
C GLU A 77 -18.56 5.96 -10.82
N GLU A 78 -18.29 7.24 -10.60
CA GLU A 78 -18.05 8.22 -11.68
C GLU A 78 -17.08 9.32 -11.23
N TRP A 79 -16.20 9.75 -12.14
CA TRP A 79 -15.37 10.93 -11.96
C TRP A 79 -15.43 11.86 -13.18
N VAL A 80 -16.15 12.97 -13.05
CA VAL A 80 -16.14 14.08 -14.01
C VAL A 80 -15.04 15.07 -13.60
N ARG A 81 -13.91 15.04 -14.32
CA ARG A 81 -12.72 15.85 -13.99
C ARG A 81 -13.05 17.35 -13.94
N GLY A 82 -12.74 17.98 -12.80
CA GLY A 82 -12.98 19.41 -12.57
C GLY A 82 -14.41 19.75 -12.16
N ASP A 83 -15.28 18.75 -11.96
CA ASP A 83 -16.69 18.94 -11.61
C ASP A 83 -17.09 18.10 -10.39
N SER A 84 -17.15 16.77 -10.53
CA SER A 84 -17.73 15.89 -9.51
C SER A 84 -17.05 14.51 -9.42
N VAL A 85 -17.16 13.90 -8.23
CA VAL A 85 -16.75 12.51 -7.95
C VAL A 85 -17.88 11.84 -7.20
N VAL A 86 -18.40 10.73 -7.73
CA VAL A 86 -19.55 9.99 -7.20
C VAL A 86 -19.10 8.62 -6.72
N TYR A 87 -19.57 8.23 -5.54
CA TYR A 87 -19.29 6.94 -4.92
C TYR A 87 -20.58 6.22 -4.52
N SER A 88 -20.57 4.89 -4.58
CA SER A 88 -21.59 4.00 -4.00
C SER A 88 -21.16 3.44 -2.66
#